data_AF-A0A1N6GTF7-F1
#
_entry.id   AF-A0A1N6GTF7-F1
#
_cell.length_a   1.000
_cell.length_b   1.000
_cell.length_c   1.000
_cell.angle_alpha   90.00
_cell.angle_beta   90.00
_cell.angle_gamma   90.00
#
_symmetry.space_group_name_H-M   'P 1'
#
loop_
_entity.id
_entity.type
_entity.pdbx_description
1 polymer ?
#
loop_
_entity_poly.entity_id
_entity_poly.type
_entity_poly.pdbx_seq_one_letter_code
_entity_poly.pdbx_strand_id
1 'polypeptide(L)'
;MAQAHSETYRGFQIEVEAVADDGRSLRVRRQITRQLGERYTARYEHTDAGSRPASEAEDALSQAIRDARETVNRLLGGWHGAYAQGVA
;
A
#
# COMPACT_ATOMS: atom_id res chain seq x y z
N MET A 1 10.10 1.04 16.50
CA MET A 1 9.00 2.04 16.47
C MET A 1 8.06 1.67 15.34
N ALA A 2 6.75 1.82 15.53
CA ALA A 2 5.75 1.50 14.51
C ALA A 2 4.93 2.75 14.18
N GLN A 3 4.78 3.05 12.89
CA GLN A 3 4.01 4.17 12.37
C GLN A 3 2.93 3.62 11.45
N ALA A 4 1.68 4.01 11.67
CA ALA A 4 0.55 3.55 10.87
C ALA A 4 -0.22 4.72 10.29
N HIS A 5 -0.71 4.55 9.08
CA HIS A 5 -1.58 5.48 8.38
C HIS A 5 -2.79 4.72 7.84
N SER A 6 -3.98 5.27 8.08
CA SER A 6 -5.24 4.73 7.57
C SER A 6 -6.01 5.82 6.87
N GLU A 7 -6.50 5.54 5.67
CA GLU A 7 -7.35 6.45 4.91
C GLU A 7 -8.41 5.70 4.10
N THR A 8 -9.45 6.43 3.70
CA THR A 8 -10.40 5.94 2.70
C THR A 8 -10.12 6.63 1.37
N TYR A 9 -9.81 5.85 0.33
CA TYR A 9 -9.53 6.34 -1.01
C TYR A 9 -10.46 5.68 -2.04
N ARG A 10 -11.32 6.47 -2.69
CA ARG A 10 -12.28 6.02 -3.73
C ARG A 10 -13.15 4.82 -3.29
N GLY A 11 -13.54 4.79 -2.01
CA GLY A 11 -14.35 3.71 -1.42
C GLY A 11 -13.57 2.45 -1.06
N PHE A 12 -12.24 2.47 -1.14
CA PHE A 12 -11.37 1.46 -0.54
C PHE A 12 -10.80 2.01 0.77
N GLN A 13 -10.78 1.20 1.81
CA GLN A 13 -9.98 1.44 3.00
C GLN A 13 -8.53 1.05 2.68
N ILE A 14 -7.60 1.96 2.91
CA ILE A 14 -6.16 1.73 2.79
C ILE A 14 -5.57 1.86 4.20
N GLU A 15 -4.84 0.84 4.61
CA GLU A 15 -4.09 0.79 5.86
C GLU A 15 -2.63 0.50 5.51
N VAL A 16 -1.71 1.35 5.95
CA VAL A 16 -0.28 1.19 5.74
C VAL A 16 0.42 1.30 7.09
N GLU A 17 1.27 0.35 7.39
CA GLU A 17 2.01 0.27 8.65
C GLU A 17 3.49 0.05 8.36
N ALA A 18 4.34 0.93 8.88
CA ALA A 18 5.79 0.81 8.84
C ALA A 18 6.30 0.44 10.23
N VAL A 19 7.01 -0.68 10.33
CA VAL A 19 7.58 -1.21 11.57
C VAL A 19 9.09 -1.27 11.43
N ALA A 20 9.81 -0.51 12.25
CA ALA A 20 11.26 -0.62 12.37
C ALA A 20 11.60 -1.78 13.33
N ASP A 21 12.33 -2.78 12.82
CA ASP A 21 12.67 -4.03 13.51
C ASP A 21 13.88 -3.83 14.43
N ASP A 22 15.06 -3.51 13.87
CA ASP A 22 16.33 -3.32 14.61
C ASP A 22 17.02 -1.97 14.30
N GLY A 23 16.26 -0.96 13.87
CA GLY A 23 16.80 0.36 13.48
C GLY A 23 17.53 0.40 12.13
N ARG A 24 17.84 -0.75 11.54
CA ARG A 24 18.45 -0.92 10.20
C ARG A 24 17.52 -1.57 9.17
N SER A 25 16.38 -2.08 9.63
CA SER A 25 15.41 -2.79 8.81
C SER A 25 14.03 -2.20 9.06
N LEU A 26 13.35 -1.92 7.97
CA LEU A 26 12.00 -1.38 7.95
C LEU A 26 11.10 -2.35 7.20
N ARG A 27 10.01 -2.77 7.84
CA ARG A 27 8.95 -3.56 7.23
C ARG A 27 7.75 -2.66 7.01
N VAL A 28 7.26 -2.59 5.78
CA VAL A 28 6.05 -1.85 5.45
C VAL A 28 4.96 -2.82 5.02
N ARG A 29 3.88 -2.88 5.77
CA ARG A 29 2.69 -3.65 5.46
C ARG A 29 1.62 -2.72 4.91
N ARG A 30 1.01 -3.08 3.79
CA ARG A 30 -0.13 -2.38 3.19
C ARG A 30 -1.31 -3.33 3.05
N GLN A 31 -2.47 -2.87 3.46
CA GLN A 31 -3.75 -3.54 3.32
C GLN A 31 -4.74 -2.60 2.63
N ILE A 32 -5.36 -3.09 1.56
CA ILE A 32 -6.38 -2.37 0.81
C ILE A 32 -7.64 -3.23 0.84
N THR A 33 -8.71 -2.72 1.40
CA THR A 33 -9.99 -3.42 1.46
C THR A 33 -11.11 -2.60 0.84
N ARG A 34 -12.10 -3.25 0.25
CA ARG A 34 -13.35 -2.61 -0.16
C ARG A 34 -14.51 -3.39 0.40
N GLN A 35 -15.44 -2.67 1.01
CA GLN A 35 -16.71 -3.22 1.47
C GLN A 35 -17.83 -2.74 0.54
N LEU A 36 -18.76 -3.64 0.21
CA LEU A 36 -20.01 -3.34 -0.47
C LEU A 36 -21.14 -3.84 0.44
N GLY A 37 -21.73 -2.92 1.20
CA GLY A 37 -22.61 -3.28 2.31
C GLY A 37 -21.84 -4.06 3.37
N GLU A 38 -22.38 -5.21 3.79
CA GLU A 38 -21.78 -6.06 4.83
C GLU A 38 -20.70 -7.01 4.32
N ARG A 39 -20.38 -7.01 3.02
CA ARG A 39 -19.42 -7.94 2.40
C ARG A 39 -18.14 -7.25 1.96
N TYR A 40 -17.00 -7.87 2.29
CA TYR A 40 -15.71 -7.50 1.70
C TYR A 40 -15.67 -7.97 0.24
N THR A 41 -15.53 -7.03 -0.69
CA THR A 41 -15.47 -7.33 -2.13
C THR A 41 -14.05 -7.47 -2.66
N ALA A 42 -13.08 -6.87 -1.97
CA ALA A 42 -11.66 -6.99 -2.32
C ALA A 42 -10.82 -6.84 -1.06
N ARG A 43 -9.78 -7.68 -0.92
CA ARG A 43 -8.71 -7.53 0.06
C ARG A 43 -7.38 -7.77 -0.66
N TYR A 44 -6.53 -6.76 -0.65
CA TYR A 44 -5.16 -6.85 -1.15
C TYR A 44 -4.22 -6.55 0.01
N GLU A 45 -3.34 -7.48 0.31
CA GLU A 45 -2.32 -7.34 1.36
C GLU A 45 -0.95 -7.51 0.72
N HIS A 46 -0.02 -6.66 1.09
CA HIS A 46 1.36 -6.76 0.63
C HIS A 46 2.29 -6.27 1.73
N THR A 47 3.39 -6.98 1.91
CA THR A 47 4.41 -6.64 2.87
C THR A 47 5.72 -6.51 2.12
N ASP A 48 6.32 -5.33 2.20
CA ASP A 48 7.67 -5.06 1.72
C ASP A 48 8.61 -5.00 2.92
N ALA A 49 9.76 -5.66 2.84
CA ALA A 49 10.77 -5.63 3.87
C ALA A 49 12.10 -5.21 3.24
N GLY A 50 12.63 -4.09 3.71
CA GLY A 50 13.86 -3.50 3.17
C GLY A 50 14.86 -3.18 4.26
N SER A 51 16.15 -3.24 3.90
CA SER A 51 17.22 -2.66 4.72
C SER A 51 17.22 -1.15 4.54
N ARG A 52 16.33 -0.47 5.28
CA ARG A 52 16.26 0.99 5.36
C ARG A 52 16.41 1.44 6.80
N PRO A 53 17.14 2.55 7.05
CA PRO A 53 17.25 3.11 8.39
C PRO A 53 15.88 3.57 8.88
N ALA A 54 15.64 3.49 10.19
CA ALA A 54 14.36 3.89 10.77
C ALA A 54 14.03 5.39 10.55
N SER A 55 15.03 6.23 10.28
CA SER A 55 14.85 7.64 9.93
C SER A 55 14.12 7.83 8.59
N GLU A 56 14.13 6.84 7.71
CA GLU A 56 13.41 6.86 6.42
C GLU A 56 12.01 6.23 6.54
N ALA A 57 11.53 5.94 7.76
CA ALA A 57 10.21 5.33 7.96
C ALA A 57 9.09 6.21 7.40
N GLU A 58 9.17 7.53 7.55
CA GLU A 58 8.16 8.47 7.05
C GLU A 58 8.13 8.53 5.51
N ASP A 59 9.30 8.53 4.87
CA ASP A 59 9.42 8.48 3.41
C ASP A 59 8.89 7.16 2.85
N ALA A 60 9.25 6.05 3.48
CA ALA A 60 8.78 4.72 3.10
C ALA A 60 7.26 4.58 3.29
N LEU A 61 6.71 5.15 4.36
CA LEU A 61 5.27 5.19 4.60
C LEU A 61 4.56 6.02 3.53
N SER A 62 5.08 7.21 3.21
CA SER A 62 4.54 8.10 2.17
C SER A 62 4.54 7.43 0.79
N GLN A 63 5.62 6.74 0.45
CA GLN A 63 5.71 5.99 -0.80
C GLN A 63 4.74 4.81 -0.83
N ALA A 64 4.59 4.07 0.28
CA ALA A 64 3.66 2.96 0.35
C ALA A 64 2.20 3.39 0.27
N ILE A 65 1.83 4.57 0.81
CA ILE A 65 0.51 5.18 0.63
C ILE A 65 0.27 5.51 -0.85
N ARG A 66 1.25 6.13 -1.51
CA ARG A 66 1.17 6.44 -2.95
C ARG A 66 0.96 5.16 -3.77
N ASP A 67 1.78 4.14 -3.54
CA ASP A 67 1.67 2.85 -4.23
C ASP A 67 0.32 2.17 -3.97
N ALA A 68 -0.21 2.27 -2.74
CA ALA A 68 -1.53 1.73 -2.40
C ALA A 68 -2.65 2.45 -3.17
N ARG A 69 -2.58 3.78 -3.28
CA ARG A 69 -3.52 4.56 -4.12
C ARG A 69 -3.40 4.20 -5.59
N GLU A 70 -2.19 4.03 -6.10
CA GLU A 70 -1.96 3.54 -7.47
C GLU A 70 -2.54 2.13 -7.68
N THR A 71 -2.40 1.26 -6.68
CA THR A 71 -3.01 -0.07 -6.71
C THR A 71 -4.54 0.02 -6.74
N VAL A 72 -5.16 0.89 -5.93
CA VAL A 72 -6.61 1.16 -6.01
C VAL A 72 -6.99 1.69 -7.38
N ASN A 73 -6.21 2.61 -7.96
CA ASN A 73 -6.46 3.12 -9.31
C ASN A 73 -6.36 2.02 -10.36
N ARG A 74 -5.44 1.04 -10.22
CA ARG A 74 -5.35 -0.14 -11.09
C ARG A 74 -6.54 -1.09 -10.89
N LEU A 75 -6.97 -1.32 -9.65
CA LEU A 75 -8.13 -2.16 -9.33
C LEU A 75 -9.44 -1.55 -9.88
N LEU A 76 -9.59 -0.23 -9.81
CA LEU A 76 -10.72 0.52 -10.37
C LEU A 76 -10.60 0.73 -11.88
N GLY A 77 -9.39 0.79 -12.38
CA GLY A 77 -9.04 1.24 -13.73
C GLY A 77 -8.26 0.19 -14.51
N GLY A 78 -8.65 -1.09 -14.46
CA GLY A 78 -8.21 -2.14 -15.38
C GLY A 78 -8.57 -1.89 -16.86
N TRP A 79 -8.58 -0.63 -17.27
CA TRP A 79 -8.89 -0.08 -18.58
C TRP A 79 -8.00 1.14 -18.86
N HIS A 80 -6.68 0.98 -18.74
CA HIS A 80 -5.73 1.94 -19.31
C HIS A 80 -4.58 1.17 -19.98
N GLY A 81 -4.59 1.19 -21.32
CA GLY A 81 -3.63 0.48 -22.19
C GLY A 81 -2.16 0.90 -22.05
N ALA A 82 -1.83 1.80 -21.11
CA ALA A 82 -0.46 2.22 -20.83
C ALA A 82 0.39 1.14 -20.14
N TYR A 83 -0.22 0.13 -19.50
CA TYR A 83 0.48 -1.03 -18.94
C TYR A 83 0.45 -2.27 -19.87
N ALA A 84 -0.19 -2.17 -21.05
CA ALA A 84 -0.19 -3.24 -22.06
C ALA A 84 1.05 -3.21 -22.96
N GLN A 85 1.87 -2.15 -22.90
CA GLN A 85 3.11 -2.03 -23.66
C GLN A 85 4.30 -2.15 -22.72
N GLY A 86 4.70 -3.39 -22.46
CA GLY A 86 5.90 -3.69 -21.68
C GLY A 86 6.30 -5.16 -21.70
N VAL A 87 5.73 -5.96 -22.60
CA VAL A 87 6.20 -7.31 -22.89
C VAL A 87 6.20 -7.49 -24.40
N ALA A 88 7.28 -7.06 -25.02
CA ALA A 88 7.73 -7.50 -26.35
C ALA A 88 9.23 -7.74 -26.25
#